data_AF-A0A5Z2YSI2-F1
#
_entry.id   AF-A0A5Z2YSI2-F1
#
_cell.length_a   1.000
_cell.length_b   1.000
_cell.length_c   1.000
_cell.angle_alpha   90.00
_cell.angle_beta   90.00
_cell.angle_gamma   90.00
#
_symmetry.space_group_name_H-M   'P 1'
#
loop_
_entity.id
_entity.type
_entity.pdbx_description
1 polymer ?
#
loop_
_entity_poly.entity_id
_entity_poly.type
_entity_poly.pdbx_seq_one_letter_code
_entity_poly.pdbx_strand_id
1 'polypeptide(L)'
;LPWSVKILRALERGEGQPGDIETLEQLCRFLGPGKTFCAHAPGAVEPLQSAIKYFREEFEAGIKQPFSNTHLINGIQPNLLKERW
;
A
#
# COMPACT_ATOMS: atom_id res chain seq x y z
N LEU A 1 12.35 12.84 0.16
CA LEU A 1 11.38 11.73 0.27
C LEU A 1 10.10 12.12 1.03
N PRO A 2 9.47 13.29 0.80
CA PRO A 2 8.27 13.66 1.56
C PRO A 2 7.10 12.70 1.29
N TRP A 3 7.10 12.01 0.14
CA TRP A 3 6.00 11.13 -0.26
C TRP A 3 6.05 9.74 0.41
N SER A 4 7.22 9.10 0.51
CA SER A 4 7.38 7.83 1.25
C SER A 4 6.96 7.97 2.71
N VAL A 5 7.32 9.10 3.34
CA VAL A 5 6.93 9.41 4.73
C VAL A 5 5.41 9.59 4.85
N LYS A 6 4.77 10.23 3.86
CA LYS A 6 3.31 10.38 3.84
C LYS A 6 2.61 9.03 3.75
N ILE A 7 3.08 8.14 2.87
CA ILE A 7 2.52 6.80 2.70
C ILE A 7 2.69 5.98 3.98
N LEU A 8 3.91 5.92 4.53
CA LEU A 8 4.17 5.16 5.76
C LEU A 8 3.31 5.64 6.93
N ARG A 9 3.15 6.97 7.08
CA ARG A 9 2.26 7.54 8.09
C ARG A 9 0.78 7.27 7.82
N ALA A 10 0.36 7.15 6.55
CA ALA A 10 -1.02 6.80 6.21
C ALA A 10 -1.29 5.33 6.56
N LEU A 11 -0.37 4.43 6.24
CA LEU A 11 -0.43 3.01 6.60
C LEU A 11 -0.48 2.84 8.12
N GLU A 12 0.37 3.56 8.88
CA GLU A 12 0.36 3.55 10.35
C GLU A 12 -0.99 4.01 10.95
N ARG A 13 -1.70 4.92 10.26
CA ARG A 13 -3.04 5.39 10.68
C ARG A 13 -4.20 4.54 10.14
N GLY A 14 -3.95 3.49 9.37
CA GLY A 14 -5.00 2.71 8.71
C GLY A 14 -5.70 3.47 7.56
N GLU A 15 -5.07 4.52 7.04
CA GLU A 15 -5.56 5.39 5.96
C GLU A 15 -4.90 5.07 4.61
N GLY A 16 -4.08 4.01 4.56
CA GLY A 16 -3.38 3.60 3.34
C GLY A 16 -4.34 3.28 2.20
N GLN A 17 -3.88 3.45 0.97
CA GLN A 17 -4.64 3.19 -0.24
C GLN A 17 -4.14 1.93 -0.95
N PRO A 18 -5.01 1.25 -1.71
CA PRO A 18 -4.56 0.25 -2.68
C PRO A 18 -3.48 0.84 -3.60
N GLY A 19 -2.34 0.16 -3.74
CA GLY A 19 -1.20 0.60 -4.55
C GLY A 19 -0.11 1.37 -3.79
N ASP A 20 -0.33 1.75 -2.52
CA ASP A 20 0.69 2.40 -1.70
C ASP A 20 1.91 1.50 -1.42
N ILE A 21 1.67 0.19 -1.24
CA ILE A 21 2.76 -0.78 -1.02
C ILE A 21 3.61 -0.93 -2.30
N GLU A 22 2.96 -1.10 -3.45
CA GLU A 22 3.64 -1.23 -4.75
C GLU A 22 4.51 -0.01 -5.05
N THR A 23 3.98 1.17 -4.71
CA THR A 23 4.68 2.43 -4.77
C THR A 23 5.96 2.42 -3.92
N LEU A 24 5.88 1.99 -2.65
CA LEU A 24 7.05 1.90 -1.77
C LEU A 24 8.08 0.90 -2.32
N GLU A 25 7.64 -0.22 -2.88
CA GLU A 25 8.50 -1.22 -3.52
C GLU A 25 9.22 -0.65 -4.75
N GLN A 26 8.52 0.09 -5.61
CA GLN A 26 9.12 0.79 -6.75
C GLN A 26 10.18 1.79 -6.28
N LEU A 27 9.89 2.51 -5.21
CA LEU A 27 10.80 3.50 -4.64
C LEU A 27 12.09 2.85 -4.12
N CYS A 28 11.97 1.69 -3.45
CA CYS A 28 13.12 0.88 -3.06
C CYS A 28 13.95 0.43 -4.27
N ARG A 29 13.30 0.02 -5.37
CA ARG A 29 13.99 -0.38 -6.60
C ARG A 29 14.74 0.77 -7.28
N PHE A 30 14.16 1.98 -7.29
CA PHE A 30 14.79 3.15 -7.90
C PHE A 30 15.96 3.71 -7.09
N LEU A 31 15.95 3.54 -5.77
CA LEU A 31 17.01 4.03 -4.88
C LEU A 31 18.01 2.94 -4.46
N GLY A 32 17.87 1.72 -4.99
CA GLY A 32 18.73 0.60 -4.68
C GLY A 32 20.17 0.75 -5.17
N PRO A 33 21.04 -0.22 -4.84
CA PRO A 33 22.44 -0.21 -5.22
C PRO A 33 22.65 -0.02 -6.73
N GLY A 34 23.60 0.83 -7.12
CA GLY A 34 23.91 1.10 -8.52
C GLY A 34 22.95 2.08 -9.23
N LYS A 35 21.97 2.66 -8.53
CA LYS A 35 21.07 3.70 -9.07
C LYS A 35 21.30 5.10 -8.51
N THR A 36 22.21 5.24 -7.56
CA THR A 36 22.45 6.48 -6.82
C THR A 36 23.95 6.76 -6.69
N PHE A 37 24.32 8.02 -6.54
CA PHE A 37 25.72 8.46 -6.52
C PHE A 37 26.48 8.03 -5.26
N CYS A 38 25.78 7.96 -4.12
CA CYS A 38 26.36 7.61 -2.83
C CYS A 38 25.56 6.49 -2.14
N ALA A 39 26.21 5.81 -1.19
CA ALA A 39 25.60 4.70 -0.44
C ALA A 39 24.49 5.12 0.53
N HIS A 40 24.20 6.42 0.67
CA HIS A 40 23.20 6.92 1.61
C HIS A 40 21.77 6.50 1.22
N ALA A 41 21.42 6.64 -0.04
CA ALA A 41 20.10 6.25 -0.55
C ALA A 41 19.83 4.73 -0.46
N PRO A 42 20.73 3.83 -0.92
CA PRO A 42 20.53 2.40 -0.78
C PRO A 42 20.48 1.98 0.70
N GLY A 43 21.36 2.52 1.54
CA GLY A 43 21.32 2.24 2.98
C GLY A 43 20.02 2.66 3.67
N ALA A 44 19.32 3.68 3.13
CA ALA A 44 18.01 4.10 3.65
C ALA A 44 16.84 3.21 3.15
N VAL A 45 16.90 2.68 1.91
CA VAL A 45 15.81 1.89 1.34
C VAL A 45 15.92 0.38 1.56
N GLU A 46 17.12 -0.16 1.77
CA GLU A 46 17.31 -1.58 2.11
C GLU A 46 16.51 -2.05 3.34
N PRO A 47 16.50 -1.33 4.48
CA PRO A 47 15.68 -1.73 5.62
C PRO A 47 14.18 -1.68 5.28
N LEU A 48 13.72 -0.66 4.55
CA LEU A 48 12.33 -0.55 4.11
C LEU A 48 11.94 -1.70 3.19
N GLN A 49 12.80 -2.07 2.24
CA GLN A 49 12.57 -3.19 1.33
C GLN A 49 12.46 -4.51 2.09
N SER A 50 13.35 -4.73 3.07
CA SER A 50 13.29 -5.92 3.92
C SER A 50 12.03 -5.94 4.78
N ALA A 51 11.62 -4.79 5.34
CA ALA A 51 10.41 -4.68 6.14
C ALA A 51 9.16 -5.05 5.33
N ILE A 52 9.02 -4.53 4.11
CA ILE A 52 7.90 -4.89 3.22
C ILE A 52 7.93 -6.37 2.84
N LYS A 53 9.12 -6.96 2.65
CA LYS A 53 9.26 -8.38 2.30
C LYS A 53 8.83 -9.31 3.43
N TYR A 54 9.23 -9.03 4.68
CA TYR A 54 9.02 -9.92 5.81
C TYR A 54 7.73 -9.64 6.58
N PHE A 55 7.22 -8.41 6.55
CA PHE A 55 6.05 -7.98 7.31
C PHE A 55 4.94 -7.45 6.40
N ARG A 56 4.82 -7.99 5.17
CA ARG A 56 3.85 -7.48 4.17
C ARG A 56 2.43 -7.37 4.71
N GLU A 57 2.01 -8.38 5.48
CA GLU A 57 0.67 -8.44 6.08
C GLU A 57 0.38 -7.23 6.99
N GLU A 58 1.39 -6.73 7.72
CA GLU A 58 1.25 -5.54 8.58
C GLU A 58 1.07 -4.26 7.76
N PHE A 59 1.73 -4.17 6.60
CA PHE A 59 1.52 -3.05 5.67
C PHE A 59 0.14 -3.14 5.02
N GLU A 60 -0.32 -4.34 4.65
CA GLU A 60 -1.65 -4.57 4.09
C GLU A 60 -2.76 -4.27 5.10
N ALA A 61 -2.55 -4.59 6.39
CA ALA A 61 -3.47 -4.23 7.46
C ALA A 61 -3.64 -2.71 7.63
N GLY A 62 -2.63 -1.93 7.27
CA GLY A 62 -2.67 -0.46 7.24
C GLY A 62 -3.45 0.13 6.06
N ILE A 63 -3.89 -0.68 5.10
CA ILE A 63 -4.70 -0.23 3.97
C ILE A 63 -6.16 -0.10 4.40
N LYS A 64 -6.76 1.06 4.13
CA LYS A 64 -8.16 1.32 4.38
C LYS A 64 -9.02 0.34 3.58
N GLN A 65 -9.82 -0.47 4.26
CA GLN A 65 -10.71 -1.39 3.58
C GLN A 65 -11.71 -0.63 2.71
N PRO A 66 -11.93 -1.08 1.46
CA PRO A 66 -12.93 -0.46 0.60
C PRO A 66 -14.31 -0.62 1.25
N PHE A 67 -14.97 0.51 1.48
CA PHE A 67 -16.34 0.52 1.95
C PHE A 67 -17.25 0.01 0.83
N SER A 68 -17.81 -1.18 1.00
CA SER A 68 -18.79 -1.76 0.09
C SER A 68 -20.20 -1.42 0.57
N ASN A 69 -20.97 -0.72 -0.26
CA ASN A 69 -22.40 -0.47 -0.05
C ASN A 69 -23.28 -1.68 -0.41
N THR A 70 -22.68 -2.81 -0.78
CA THR A 70 -23.40 -4.05 -1.08
C THR A 70 -23.81 -4.75 0.21
N HIS A 71 -24.61 -4.09 1.05
CA HIS A 71 -25.32 -4.79 2.09
C HIS A 71 -26.43 -5.60 1.42
N LEU A 72 -26.52 -6.90 1.75
CA LEU A 72 -27.65 -7.72 1.33
C LEU A 72 -28.92 -7.10 1.93
N ILE A 73 -29.68 -6.36 1.13
CA ILE A 73 -31.00 -5.89 1.53
C ILE A 73 -31.91 -7.11 1.48
N ASN A 74 -32.50 -7.47 2.62
CA ASN A 74 -33.37 -8.64 2.73
C ASN A 74 -34.50 -8.52 1.68
N GLY A 75 -34.52 -9.43 0.70
CA GLY A 75 -35.51 -9.45 -0.38
C GLY A 75 -35.05 -8.94 -1.76
N ILE A 76 -33.81 -8.45 -1.94
CA ILE A 76 -33.27 -8.09 -3.26
C ILE A 76 -32.38 -9.22 -3.79
N GLN A 77 -32.68 -9.76 -4.97
CA GLN A 77 -31.81 -10.75 -5.63
C GLN A 77 -30.42 -10.14 -5.89
N PRO A 78 -29.33 -10.78 -5.43
CA PRO A 78 -27.97 -10.24 -5.56
C PRO A 78 -27.51 -10.03 -7.01
N ASN A 79 -28.17 -10.66 -7.97
CA ASN A 79 -27.87 -10.52 -9.41
C ASN A 79 -28.24 -9.12 -9.95
N LEU A 80 -29.27 -8.46 -9.39
CA LEU A 80 -29.72 -7.12 -9.83
C LEU A 80 -28.77 -5.99 -9.41
N LEU A 81 -27.89 -6.23 -8.43
CA LEU A 81 -26.92 -5.22 -7.96
C LEU A 81 -25.71 -5.09 -8.89
N LYS A 82 -25.40 -6.13 -9.69
CA LYS A 82 -24.28 -6.14 -10.64
C LYS A 82 -24.62 -5.53 -12.00
N GLU A 83 -25.90 -5.40 -12.34
CA GLU A 83 -26.35 -4.96 -13.67
C GLU A 83 -26.52 -3.43 -13.79
N ARG A 84 -26.43 -2.68 -12.68
CA ARG A 84 -26.78 -1.24 -12.65
C ARG A 84 -25.61 -0.27 -12.44
N TRP A 85 -24.37 -0.75 -12.48
CA TRP A 85 -23.16 0.07 -12.40
C TRP A 85 -22.09 -0.43 -13.37
#